data_AF-A0A814MSX8-F1
#
_entry.id   AF-A0A814MSX8-F1
#
_cell.length_a   1.000
_cell.length_b   1.000
_cell.length_c   1.000
_cell.angle_alpha   90.00
_cell.angle_beta   90.00
_cell.angle_gamma   90.00
#
_symmetry.space_group_name_H-M   'P 1'
#
loop_
_entity.id
_entity.type
_entity.pdbx_description
1 polymer ?
#
loop_
_entity_poly.entity_id
_entity_poly.type
_entity_poly.pdbx_seq_one_letter_code
_entity_poly.pdbx_strand_id
1 'polypeptide(L)'
;MNIILDEQINESYNKNPTFRICCIGAGYVGGPTCAIIASKCPHIQVTVVDVSVDRIAAWNSDNLPLFEPGLDEMVKSIRNRNLFFSTDVKKAIQEADLIFISVNTPTKSYGFGNVS
;
A
#
# COMPACT_ATOMS: atom_id res chain seq x y z
N MET A 1 32.00 -2.77 -28.31
CA MET A 1 31.03 -3.88 -28.42
C MET A 1 30.59 -4.24 -27.02
N ASN A 2 29.45 -3.71 -26.54
CA ASN A 2 28.67 -4.20 -25.38
C ASN A 2 27.40 -3.37 -25.14
N ILE A 3 26.72 -2.92 -26.20
CA ILE A 3 25.46 -2.16 -26.06
C ILE A 3 24.27 -3.12 -25.81
N ILE A 4 24.39 -4.40 -26.20
CA ILE A 4 23.30 -5.38 -26.15
C ILE A 4 23.06 -5.94 -24.73
N LEU A 5 24.09 -5.95 -23.86
CA LEU A 5 23.95 -6.49 -22.50
C LEU A 5 23.19 -5.54 -21.56
N ASP A 6 23.34 -4.22 -21.73
CA ASP A 6 22.68 -3.23 -20.89
C ASP A 6 21.16 -3.18 -21.13
N GLU A 7 20.70 -3.39 -22.37
CA GLU A 7 19.26 -3.48 -22.68
C GLU A 7 18.62 -4.73 -22.06
N GLN A 8 19.27 -5.89 -22.13
CA GLN A 8 18.75 -7.13 -21.54
C GLN A 8 18.76 -7.11 -20.00
N ILE A 9 19.75 -6.44 -19.38
CA ILE A 9 19.78 -6.23 -17.93
C ILE A 9 18.64 -5.28 -17.50
N ASN A 10 18.40 -4.19 -18.24
CA ASN A 10 17.30 -3.26 -17.96
C ASN A 10 15.92 -3.91 -18.08
N GLU A 11 15.72 -4.77 -19.09
CA GLU A 11 14.45 -5.45 -19.31
C GLU A 11 14.14 -6.49 -18.22
N SER A 12 15.18 -7.03 -17.57
CA SER A 12 15.09 -7.97 -16.44
C SER A 12 14.84 -7.26 -15.10
N TYR A 13 15.46 -6.09 -14.88
CA TYR A 13 15.21 -5.23 -13.72
C TYR A 13 13.77 -4.73 -13.64
N ASN A 14 13.07 -4.63 -14.78
CA ASN A 14 11.75 -4.04 -14.87
C ASN A 14 10.59 -5.04 -14.65
N LYS A 15 10.86 -6.32 -14.35
CA LYS A 15 9.82 -7.36 -14.24
C LYS A 15 9.28 -7.61 -12.84
N ASN A 16 9.94 -7.10 -11.80
CA ASN A 16 9.45 -7.15 -10.43
C ASN A 16 9.59 -5.77 -9.80
N PRO A 17 8.56 -5.24 -9.11
CA PRO A 17 8.70 -4.01 -8.36
C PRO A 17 9.84 -4.20 -7.34
N THR A 18 10.94 -3.47 -7.55
CA THR A 18 12.17 -3.60 -6.77
C THR A 18 12.07 -2.92 -5.40
N PHE A 19 11.08 -2.03 -5.24
CA PHE A 19 10.82 -1.30 -4.00
C PHE A 19 9.40 -1.56 -3.50
N ARG A 20 9.28 -1.89 -2.21
CA ARG A 20 8.03 -2.33 -1.58
C ARG A 20 7.68 -1.43 -0.40
N ILE A 21 6.47 -0.90 -0.43
CA ILE A 21 5.90 -0.08 0.63
C ILE A 21 4.84 -0.88 1.37
N CYS A 22 4.95 -0.94 2.70
CA CYS A 22 3.88 -1.38 3.57
C CYS A 22 3.22 -0.16 4.23
N CYS A 23 1.90 -0.12 4.26
CA CYS A 23 1.15 0.89 5.00
C CYS A 23 0.26 0.21 6.03
N ILE A 24 0.51 0.47 7.31
CA ILE A 24 -0.27 -0.06 8.42
C ILE A 24 -1.39 0.92 8.75
N GLY A 25 -2.63 0.53 8.46
CA GLY A 25 -3.84 1.32 8.61
C GLY A 25 -4.50 1.58 7.26
N ALA A 26 -5.62 0.91 6.98
CA ALA A 26 -6.40 1.07 5.75
C ALA A 26 -7.54 2.09 5.91
N GLY A 27 -7.38 3.04 6.84
CA GLY A 27 -8.36 4.09 7.11
C GLY A 27 -8.31 5.24 6.12
N TYR A 28 -8.87 6.38 6.55
CA TYR A 28 -9.04 7.58 5.73
C TYR A 28 -7.74 8.17 5.18
N VAL A 29 -6.63 8.01 5.91
CA VAL A 29 -5.32 8.50 5.47
C VAL A 29 -4.58 7.40 4.71
N GLY A 30 -4.30 6.27 5.37
CA GLY A 30 -3.42 5.25 4.80
C GLY A 30 -3.89 4.65 3.47
N GLY A 31 -5.19 4.40 3.31
CA GLY A 31 -5.76 3.85 2.07
C GLY A 31 -5.58 4.80 0.87
N PRO A 32 -6.20 6.00 0.89
CA PRO A 32 -6.08 6.97 -0.20
C PRO A 32 -4.64 7.42 -0.49
N THR A 33 -3.83 7.67 0.54
CA THR A 33 -2.41 8.05 0.35
C THR A 33 -1.67 6.95 -0.43
N CYS A 34 -1.85 5.69 -0.07
CA CYS A 34 -1.18 4.57 -0.73
C CYS A 34 -1.71 4.27 -2.12
N ALA A 35 -3.01 4.49 -2.35
CA ALA A 35 -3.59 4.40 -3.69
C ALA A 35 -2.96 5.44 -4.64
N ILE A 36 -2.76 6.67 -4.18
CA ILE A 36 -2.08 7.72 -4.96
C ILE A 36 -0.61 7.34 -5.22
N ILE A 37 0.11 6.85 -4.20
CA ILE A 37 1.51 6.41 -4.39
C ILE A 37 1.58 5.31 -5.44
N ALA A 38 0.75 4.26 -5.33
CA ALA A 38 0.71 3.18 -6.30
C ALA A 38 0.35 3.69 -7.72
N SER A 39 -0.58 4.63 -7.82
CA SER A 39 -0.99 5.23 -9.10
C SER A 39 0.14 6.04 -9.76
N LYS A 40 0.88 6.85 -8.97
CA LYS A 40 1.94 7.72 -9.46
C LYS A 40 3.29 7.00 -9.63
N CYS A 41 3.48 5.87 -8.97
CA CYS A 41 4.70 5.07 -9.01
C CYS A 41 4.41 3.62 -9.40
N PRO A 42 4.13 3.31 -10.69
CA PRO A 42 3.77 1.95 -11.13
C PRO A 42 4.83 0.87 -10.88
N HIS A 43 6.09 1.26 -10.71
CA HIS A 43 7.22 0.37 -10.43
C HIS A 43 7.38 0.06 -8.93
N ILE A 44 6.57 0.67 -8.06
CA ILE A 44 6.55 0.41 -6.61
C ILE A 44 5.36 -0.47 -6.29
N GLN A 45 5.59 -1.53 -5.53
CA GLN A 45 4.52 -2.33 -4.95
C GLN A 45 4.10 -1.72 -3.61
N VAL A 46 2.81 -1.46 -3.44
CA VAL A 46 2.24 -0.90 -2.24
C VAL A 46 1.25 -1.89 -1.64
N THR A 47 1.48 -2.29 -0.39
CA THR A 47 0.60 -3.17 0.37
C THR A 47 0.03 -2.42 1.56
N VAL A 48 -1.28 -2.17 1.55
CA VAL A 48 -2.00 -1.58 2.68
C VAL A 48 -2.53 -2.70 3.55
N VAL A 49 -2.19 -2.68 4.83
CA VAL A 49 -2.61 -3.69 5.81
C VAL A 49 -3.43 -3.09 6.94
N ASP A 50 -4.41 -3.84 7.42
CA ASP A 50 -5.24 -3.46 8.55
C ASP A 50 -5.70 -4.71 9.31
N VAL A 51 -5.94 -4.55 10.61
CA VAL A 51 -6.48 -5.61 11.47
C VAL A 51 -7.96 -5.87 11.20
N SER A 52 -8.69 -4.89 10.66
CA SER A 52 -10.09 -5.01 10.30
C SER A 52 -10.24 -5.80 9.00
N VAL A 53 -10.65 -7.07 9.13
CA VAL A 53 -10.97 -7.95 7.99
C VAL A 53 -12.03 -7.33 7.10
N ASP A 54 -13.10 -6.77 7.67
CA ASP A 54 -14.20 -6.17 6.92
C ASP A 54 -13.73 -4.96 6.09
N ARG A 55 -12.83 -4.13 6.65
CA ARG A 55 -12.26 -2.99 5.94
C ARG A 55 -11.39 -3.44 4.77
N ILE A 56 -10.55 -4.45 4.97
CA ILE A 56 -9.73 -5.02 3.89
C ILE A 56 -10.60 -5.70 2.83
N ALA A 57 -11.67 -6.38 3.23
CA ALA A 57 -12.64 -6.96 2.31
C ALA A 57 -13.31 -5.86 1.46
N ALA A 58 -13.71 -4.74 2.07
CA ALA A 58 -14.27 -3.59 1.35
C ALA A 58 -13.27 -3.02 0.33
N TRP A 59 -12.01 -2.82 0.71
CA TRP A 59 -10.95 -2.38 -0.20
C TRP A 59 -10.66 -3.35 -1.36
N ASN A 60 -10.96 -4.64 -1.18
CA ASN A 60 -10.85 -5.67 -2.20
C ASN A 60 -12.16 -5.90 -3.00
N SER A 61 -13.22 -5.13 -2.71
CA SER A 61 -14.53 -5.20 -3.37
C SER A 61 -14.79 -4.01 -4.30
N ASP A 62 -15.94 -3.97 -4.96
CA ASP A 62 -16.37 -2.79 -5.73
C ASP A 62 -16.97 -1.67 -4.87
N ASN A 63 -17.07 -1.89 -3.55
CA ASN A 63 -17.59 -0.93 -2.58
C ASN A 63 -16.50 -0.56 -1.58
N LEU A 64 -15.79 0.54 -1.85
CA LEU A 64 -14.73 1.02 -0.95
C LEU A 64 -15.29 1.44 0.42
N PRO A 65 -14.50 1.33 1.50
CA PRO A 65 -14.95 1.66 2.86
C PRO A 65 -15.10 3.17 3.12
N LEU A 66 -14.75 4.00 2.14
CA LEU A 66 -14.90 5.45 2.17
C LEU A 66 -15.18 5.99 0.77
N PHE A 67 -15.85 7.14 0.71
CA PHE A 67 -16.12 7.85 -0.53
C PHE A 67 -15.18 9.03 -0.68
N GLU A 68 -14.46 9.07 -1.79
CA GLU A 68 -13.67 10.22 -2.24
C GLU A 68 -13.80 10.33 -3.76
N PRO A 69 -14.05 11.53 -4.33
CA PRO A 69 -14.23 11.70 -5.77
C PRO A 69 -13.04 11.14 -6.59
N GLY A 70 -13.32 10.17 -7.47
CA GLY A 70 -12.32 9.56 -8.36
C GLY A 70 -11.43 8.48 -7.73
N LEU A 71 -11.55 8.22 -6.42
CA LEU A 71 -10.75 7.18 -5.75
C LEU A 71 -11.14 5.77 -6.20
N ASP A 72 -12.42 5.50 -6.35
CA ASP A 72 -12.93 4.16 -6.70
C ASP A 72 -12.37 3.67 -8.05
N GLU A 73 -12.52 4.48 -9.10
CA GLU A 73 -11.96 4.19 -10.43
C GLU A 73 -10.43 4.03 -10.41
N MET A 74 -9.74 4.91 -9.67
CA MET A 74 -8.29 4.82 -9.52
C MET A 74 -7.90 3.48 -8.88
N VAL A 75 -8.49 3.13 -7.75
CA VAL A 75 -8.19 1.90 -7.00
C VAL A 75 -8.49 0.68 -7.86
N LYS A 76 -9.65 0.63 -8.51
CA LYS A 76 -10.01 -0.47 -9.43
C LYS A 76 -8.99 -0.66 -10.54
N SER A 77 -8.43 0.43 -11.08
CA SER A 77 -7.46 0.37 -12.18
C SER A 77 -6.06 -0.15 -11.80
N ILE A 78 -5.66 -0.06 -10.52
CA ILE A 78 -4.31 -0.39 -10.03
C ILE A 78 -4.27 -1.51 -8.99
N ARG A 79 -5.41 -1.83 -8.38
CA ARG A 79 -5.55 -2.95 -7.45
C ARG A 79 -5.18 -4.25 -8.15
N ASN A 80 -4.45 -5.12 -7.45
CA ASN A 80 -3.89 -6.36 -7.97
C ASN A 80 -2.83 -6.19 -9.09
N ARG A 81 -2.44 -4.95 -9.44
CA ARG A 81 -1.30 -4.68 -10.33
C ARG A 81 -0.07 -4.30 -9.51
N ASN A 82 -0.18 -3.23 -8.73
CA ASN A 82 0.86 -2.81 -7.80
C ASN A 82 0.30 -2.26 -6.47
N LEU A 83 -1.02 -2.25 -6.30
CA LEU A 83 -1.69 -1.95 -5.04
C LEU A 83 -2.38 -3.20 -4.49
N PHE A 84 -2.10 -3.55 -3.25
CA PHE A 84 -2.63 -4.74 -2.58
C PHE A 84 -3.19 -4.38 -1.20
N PHE A 85 -4.24 -5.10 -0.79
CA PHE A 85 -4.84 -4.96 0.54
C PHE A 85 -4.86 -6.32 1.25
N SER A 86 -4.35 -6.38 2.48
CA SER A 86 -4.20 -7.64 3.23
C SER A 86 -4.40 -7.45 4.73
N THR A 87 -4.70 -8.53 5.44
CA THR A 87 -4.69 -8.58 6.90
C THR A 87 -3.38 -9.14 7.47
N ASP A 88 -2.49 -9.63 6.61
CA ASP A 88 -1.19 -10.19 7.01
C ASP A 88 -0.14 -9.09 7.22
N VAL A 89 -0.25 -8.44 8.37
CA VAL A 89 0.66 -7.36 8.78
C VAL A 89 2.11 -7.85 8.89
N LYS A 90 2.32 -9.06 9.43
CA LYS A 90 3.68 -9.59 9.66
C LYS A 90 4.41 -9.79 8.33
N LYS A 91 3.76 -10.43 7.37
CA LYS A 91 4.34 -10.64 6.04
C LYS A 91 4.63 -9.32 5.34
N ALA A 92 3.68 -8.37 5.36
CA ALA A 92 3.86 -7.07 4.73
C ALA A 92 5.03 -6.27 5.31
N ILE A 93 5.24 -6.34 6.64
CA ILE A 93 6.40 -5.73 7.30
C ILE A 93 7.71 -6.39 6.85
N GLN A 94 7.76 -7.73 6.79
CA GLN A 94 8.97 -8.47 6.41
C GLN A 94 9.40 -8.21 4.97
N GLU A 95 8.44 -7.95 4.09
CA GLU A 95 8.68 -7.72 2.66
C GLU A 95 8.93 -6.25 2.30
N ALA A 96 8.74 -5.30 3.24
CA ALA A 96 8.78 -3.88 2.93
C ALA A 96 10.16 -3.24 3.11
N ASP A 97 10.50 -2.35 2.18
CA ASP A 97 11.66 -1.46 2.27
C ASP A 97 11.31 -0.16 3.03
N LEU A 98 10.04 0.25 2.97
CA LEU A 98 9.52 1.42 3.66
C LEU A 98 8.15 1.13 4.29
N ILE A 99 7.96 1.58 5.54
CA ILE A 99 6.72 1.37 6.29
C ILE A 99 6.09 2.72 6.66
N PHE A 100 4.85 2.94 6.21
CA PHE A 100 3.98 3.98 6.74
C PHE A 100 3.14 3.43 7.89
N ILE A 101 3.01 4.20 8.97
CA ILE A 101 2.09 3.92 10.07
C ILE A 101 1.00 4.98 10.05
N SER A 102 -0.21 4.59 9.66
CA SER A 102 -1.39 5.43 9.49
C SER A 102 -2.56 4.89 10.32
N VAL A 103 -2.28 4.59 11.57
CA VAL A 103 -3.28 4.14 12.55
C VAL A 103 -3.83 5.32 13.34
N ASN A 104 -5.00 5.14 13.96
CA ASN A 104 -5.51 6.13 14.90
C ASN A 104 -4.53 6.31 16.07
N THR A 105 -4.16 7.55 16.35
CA THR A 105 -3.46 7.96 17.58
C THR A 105 -4.46 8.71 18.46
N PRO A 106 -5.43 8.01 19.09
CA PRO A 106 -6.42 8.68 19.92
C PRO A 106 -5.73 9.44 21.05
N THR A 107 -6.15 10.69 21.28
CA THR A 107 -5.68 11.46 22.42
C THR A 107 -6.12 10.76 23.69
N LYS A 108 -5.18 10.49 24.61
CA LYS A 108 -5.54 9.97 25.93
C LYS A 108 -6.30 11.05 26.69
N SER A 109 -7.43 10.70 27.31
CA SER A 109 -8.18 11.59 28.20
C SER A 109 -7.44 11.89 29.52
N TYR A 110 -6.32 11.20 29.79
CA TYR A 110 -5.38 11.49 30.88
C TYR A 110 -3.95 11.04 30.53
N GLY A 111 -2.95 11.78 31.00
CA GLY A 111 -1.55 11.63 30.61
C GLY A 111 -0.84 10.45 31.26
N PHE A 112 -0.71 9.34 30.53
CA PHE A 112 0.45 8.44 30.58
C PHE A 112 0.67 7.92 29.17
N GLY A 113 1.75 8.33 28.50
CA GLY A 113 2.10 7.82 27.17
C GLY A 113 2.41 6.34 27.24
N ASN A 114 1.59 5.51 26.60
CA ASN A 114 1.99 4.18 26.15
C ASN A 114 1.81 4.26 24.65
N VAL A 115 2.93 4.48 23.95
CA VAL A 115 3.10 3.95 22.61
C VAL A 115 3.29 2.45 22.82
N SER A 116 2.40 1.65 22.24
CA SER A 116 2.51 0.18 22.25
C SER A 116 3.78 -0.27 21.55
#